data_AF-A0A0D2M9I5-F1
#
_entry.id   AF-A0A0D2M9I5-F1
#
_cell.length_a   1.000
_cell.length_b   1.000
_cell.length_c   1.000
_cell.angle_alpha   90.00
_cell.angle_beta   90.00
_cell.angle_gamma   90.00
#
_symmetry.space_group_name_H-M   'P 1'
#
loop_
_entity.id
_entity.type
_entity.pdbx_description
1 polymer ?
#
loop_
_entity_poly.entity_id
_entity_poly.type
_entity_poly.pdbx_seq_one_letter_code
_entity_poly.pdbx_strand_id
1 'polypeptide(L)'
;MEKPRQISAMEAFEKLEKVGEGTYGKVYRARERATGKIVALKKTRLHEDDEGVPPTTLREVSILRMLSRDPHVVRLMDVKQGQNKEGKTVLYLVFEYMDTDLKKYIRSFRQTGENIPVNIVKSLMYQLCKGVAFCHGHGVLHRAPEVLLGATHYSTAVDMWSVACIFAELVTKQALFPGDSELQQLLHIFRLLGTPNEQVWPGVSSLPNWHEYPQWSAQSLASAVPNLDSDGLHLLSEMLQYDPSKRISAKKAMEHPYFADLNKAYI
;
A
#
# COMPACT_ATOMS: atom_id res chain seq x y z
N MET A 1 27.25 34.62 -12.07
CA MET A 1 26.17 34.27 -11.13
C MET A 1 26.54 32.95 -10.49
N GLU A 2 26.93 32.95 -9.22
CA GLU A 2 27.20 31.72 -8.47
C GLU A 2 25.91 30.93 -8.29
N LYS A 3 25.91 29.64 -8.65
CA LYS A 3 24.79 28.75 -8.32
C LYS A 3 24.68 28.70 -6.79
N PRO A 4 23.49 28.90 -6.18
CA PRO A 4 23.34 28.81 -4.74
C PRO A 4 23.83 27.44 -4.25
N ARG A 5 24.70 27.45 -3.23
CA ARG A 5 25.27 26.23 -2.64
C ARG A 5 24.12 25.34 -2.15
N GLN A 6 23.98 24.16 -2.75
CA GLN A 6 22.95 23.22 -2.36
C GLN A 6 23.32 22.60 -1.01
N ILE A 7 22.56 22.91 0.04
CA ILE A 7 22.77 22.38 1.39
C ILE A 7 22.57 20.86 1.35
N SER A 8 23.57 20.12 1.81
CA SER A 8 23.52 18.65 1.83
C SER A 8 22.53 18.14 2.88
N ALA A 9 22.07 16.90 2.73
CA ALA A 9 21.16 16.27 3.69
C ALA A 9 21.73 16.23 5.12
N MET A 10 23.05 16.06 5.27
CA MET A 10 23.68 15.96 6.60
C MET A 10 23.84 17.34 7.26
N GLU A 11 23.98 18.40 6.47
CA GLU A 11 23.97 19.79 6.97
C GLU A 11 22.54 20.23 7.33
N ALA A 12 21.54 19.85 6.54
CA ALA A 12 20.15 20.27 6.74
C ALA A 12 19.42 19.53 7.88
N PHE A 13 19.79 18.28 8.15
CA PHE A 13 19.05 17.41 9.07
C PHE A 13 19.94 16.74 10.12
N GLU A 14 19.44 16.69 11.35
CA GLU A 14 19.96 15.87 12.44
C GLU A 14 19.23 14.52 12.45
N LYS A 15 19.96 13.42 12.22
CA LYS A 15 19.39 12.07 12.36
C LYS A 15 19.22 11.72 13.83
N LEU A 16 18.02 11.34 14.23
CA LEU A 16 17.70 10.97 15.61
C LEU A 16 17.79 9.46 15.78
N GLU A 17 16.84 8.73 15.21
CA GLU A 17 16.75 7.28 15.35
C GLU A 17 16.35 6.61 14.04
N LYS A 18 16.68 5.33 13.91
CA LYS A 18 16.29 4.52 12.76
C LYS A 18 14.90 3.94 13.02
N VAL A 19 13.94 4.26 12.16
CA VAL A 19 12.53 3.84 12.31
C VAL A 19 12.14 2.70 11.38
N GLY A 20 12.95 2.41 10.36
CA GLY A 20 12.70 1.29 9.45
C GLY A 20 13.91 0.89 8.60
N GLU A 21 13.90 -0.35 8.15
CA GLU A 21 14.79 -0.87 7.11
C GLU A 21 14.01 -1.87 6.25
N GLY A 22 14.15 -1.76 4.94
CA GLY A 22 13.57 -2.68 3.98
C GLY A 22 14.44 -2.82 2.74
N THR A 23 13.94 -3.53 1.74
CA THR A 23 14.63 -3.83 0.47
C THR A 23 15.21 -2.58 -0.18
N TYR A 24 14.49 -1.45 -0.09
CA TYR A 24 14.82 -0.20 -0.78
C TYR A 24 15.66 0.79 0.04
N GLY A 25 16.04 0.45 1.29
CA GLY A 25 16.94 1.27 2.09
C GLY A 25 16.52 1.43 3.56
N LYS A 26 17.12 2.44 4.20
CA LYS A 26 16.95 2.74 5.63
C LYS A 26 16.15 4.03 5.80
N VAL A 27 15.22 4.03 6.75
CA VAL A 27 14.40 5.19 7.10
C VAL A 27 14.77 5.65 8.50
N TYR A 28 15.00 6.96 8.66
CA TYR A 28 15.37 7.58 9.92
C TYR A 28 14.34 8.64 10.29
N ARG A 29 13.98 8.71 11.56
CA ARG A 29 13.39 9.93 12.13
C ARG A 29 14.50 10.96 12.27
N ALA A 30 14.25 12.16 11.78
CA ALA A 30 15.23 13.24 11.78
C ALA A 30 14.58 14.57 12.13
N ARG A 31 15.40 15.52 12.57
CA ARG A 31 15.01 16.90 12.85
C ARG A 31 15.62 17.81 11.80
N GLU A 32 14.80 18.62 11.14
CA GLU A 32 15.27 19.70 10.29
C GLU A 32 15.91 20.79 11.17
N ARG A 33 17.18 21.12 10.92
CA ARG A 33 17.92 22.04 11.79
C ARG A 33 17.39 23.46 11.76
N ALA A 34 16.93 23.91 10.58
CA ALA A 34 16.46 25.28 10.40
C ALA A 34 15.13 25.56 11.11
N THR A 35 14.23 24.57 11.18
CA THR A 35 12.85 24.74 11.66
C THR A 35 12.55 23.97 12.94
N GLY A 36 13.39 23.01 13.31
CA GLY A 36 13.12 22.05 14.39
C GLY A 36 12.08 20.98 14.04
N LYS A 37 11.52 20.98 12.83
CA LYS A 37 10.46 20.06 12.38
C LYS A 37 10.96 18.62 12.32
N ILE A 38 10.12 17.69 12.77
CA ILE A 38 10.40 16.25 12.66
C ILE A 38 9.98 15.74 11.27
N VAL A 39 10.85 14.96 10.64
CA VAL A 39 10.69 14.40 9.29
C VAL A 39 11.15 12.94 9.25
N ALA A 40 10.71 12.21 8.21
CA ALA A 40 11.23 10.89 7.87
C ALA A 40 12.24 11.00 6.72
N LEU A 41 13.48 10.59 6.95
CA LEU A 41 14.54 10.54 5.93
C LEU A 41 14.70 9.11 5.40
N LYS A 42 14.24 8.87 4.18
CA LYS A 42 14.48 7.61 3.45
C LYS A 42 15.77 7.75 2.64
N LYS A 43 16.80 7.01 3.05
CA LYS A 43 18.06 6.92 2.31
C LYS A 43 17.92 5.85 1.22
N THR A 44 17.95 6.25 -0.04
CA THR A 44 17.95 5.32 -1.17
C THR A 44 19.38 4.87 -1.50
N ARG A 45 19.51 3.64 -2.00
CA ARG A 45 20.78 3.13 -2.54
C ARG A 45 20.85 3.58 -4.00
N LEU A 46 21.94 4.22 -4.39
CA LEU A 46 22.27 4.45 -5.80
C LEU A 46 23.22 3.33 -6.22
N HIS A 47 22.96 2.72 -7.38
CA HIS A 47 23.90 1.77 -7.97
C HIS A 47 25.14 2.51 -8.50
N GLU A 48 26.28 1.84 -8.48
CA GLU A 48 27.62 2.41 -8.72
C GLU A 48 27.94 2.56 -10.21
N ASP A 49 26.99 3.05 -10.99
CA ASP A 49 27.22 3.29 -12.40
C ASP A 49 27.52 4.78 -12.58
N ASP A 50 28.52 5.12 -13.41
CA ASP A 50 29.00 6.49 -13.67
C ASP A 50 27.93 7.45 -14.24
N GLU A 51 26.70 7.00 -14.42
CA GLU A 51 25.56 7.74 -14.98
C GLU A 51 24.76 8.57 -13.95
N GLY A 52 25.15 8.56 -12.67
CA GLY A 52 24.54 9.40 -11.64
C GLY A 52 23.24 8.81 -11.07
N VAL A 53 22.15 9.59 -11.03
CA VAL A 53 20.89 9.14 -10.40
C VAL A 53 20.11 8.24 -11.38
N PRO A 54 19.74 7.00 -11.00
CA PRO A 54 19.00 6.11 -11.90
C PRO A 54 17.68 6.73 -12.40
N PRO A 55 17.33 6.59 -13.70
CA PRO A 55 16.07 7.09 -14.24
C PRO A 55 14.83 6.57 -13.50
N THR A 56 14.89 5.35 -12.96
CA THR A 56 13.85 4.76 -12.10
C THR A 56 13.63 5.56 -10.83
N THR A 57 14.72 6.05 -10.21
CA THR A 57 14.66 6.90 -9.01
C THR A 57 14.07 8.27 -9.33
N LEU A 58 14.44 8.87 -10.48
CA LEU A 58 13.86 10.14 -10.93
C LEU A 58 12.37 10.02 -11.23
N ARG A 59 11.95 8.89 -11.83
CA ARG A 59 10.53 8.60 -12.07
C ARG A 59 9.77 8.45 -10.75
N GLU A 60 10.29 7.68 -9.78
CA GLU A 60 9.69 7.56 -8.44
C GLU A 60 9.54 8.92 -7.76
N VAL A 61 10.60 9.74 -7.75
CA VAL A 61 10.56 11.11 -7.18
C VAL A 61 9.52 11.98 -7.87
N SER A 62 9.43 11.93 -9.20
CA SER A 62 8.49 12.75 -9.97
C SER A 62 7.04 12.36 -9.66
N ILE A 63 6.76 11.06 -9.59
CA ILE A 63 5.45 10.53 -9.19
C ILE A 63 5.13 10.95 -7.75
N LEU A 64 6.05 10.74 -6.81
CA LEU A 64 5.84 11.11 -5.40
C LEU A 64 5.57 12.61 -5.24
N ARG A 65 6.28 13.48 -5.96
CA ARG A 65 6.03 14.93 -5.95
C ARG A 65 4.64 15.28 -6.47
N MET A 66 4.19 14.63 -7.53
CA MET A 66 2.84 14.81 -8.07
C MET A 66 1.79 14.34 -7.07
N LEU A 67 2.03 13.22 -6.39
CA LEU A 67 1.08 12.63 -5.46
C LEU A 67 0.99 13.36 -4.11
N SER A 68 2.05 14.07 -3.72
CA SER A 68 2.19 14.79 -2.43
C SER A 68 1.16 15.91 -2.19
N ARG A 69 0.25 16.14 -3.14
CA ARG A 69 -0.84 17.13 -3.07
C ARG A 69 -2.07 16.58 -2.36
N ASP A 70 -2.27 15.27 -2.36
CA ASP A 70 -3.42 14.65 -1.71
C ASP A 70 -3.13 14.37 -0.23
N PRO A 71 -4.04 14.71 0.70
CA PRO A 71 -3.82 14.52 2.14
C PRO A 71 -3.76 13.04 2.57
N HIS A 72 -4.18 12.09 1.74
CA HIS A 72 -4.16 10.65 2.03
C HIS A 72 -2.91 9.96 1.49
N VAL A 73 -2.00 10.70 0.86
CA VAL A 73 -0.72 10.18 0.39
C VAL A 73 0.41 10.89 1.12
N VAL A 74 1.35 10.12 1.67
CA VAL A 74 2.49 10.66 2.40
C VAL A 74 3.24 11.69 1.56
N ARG A 75 3.42 12.87 2.12
CA ARG A 75 4.02 14.02 1.44
C ARG A 75 5.53 13.89 1.34
N LEU A 76 6.05 13.87 0.12
CA LEU A 76 7.46 14.12 -0.18
C LEU A 76 7.70 15.63 -0.09
N MET A 77 8.35 16.07 0.98
CA MET A 77 8.64 17.48 1.25
C MET A 77 9.86 17.98 0.46
N ASP A 78 10.91 17.17 0.36
CA ASP A 78 12.15 17.56 -0.33
C ASP A 78 12.97 16.34 -0.79
N VAL A 79 13.94 16.58 -1.66
CA VAL A 79 14.95 15.62 -2.09
C VAL A 79 16.33 16.24 -1.91
N LYS A 80 17.14 15.66 -1.03
CA LYS A 80 18.51 16.12 -0.76
C LYS A 80 19.54 15.12 -1.19
N GLN A 81 20.67 15.62 -1.68
CA GLN A 81 21.87 14.82 -1.87
C GLN A 81 22.70 14.82 -0.58
N GLY A 82 23.43 13.74 -0.35
CA GLY A 82 24.44 13.66 0.69
C GLY A 82 25.51 12.64 0.32
N GLN A 83 26.44 12.39 1.23
CA GLN A 83 27.46 11.35 1.06
C GLN A 83 27.28 10.24 2.11
N ASN A 84 27.65 9.02 1.75
CA ASN A 84 27.77 7.91 2.70
C ASN A 84 29.13 7.96 3.43
N LYS A 85 29.40 6.99 4.31
CA LYS A 85 30.67 6.92 5.05
C LYS A 85 31.90 6.70 4.17
N GLU A 86 31.70 6.23 2.94
CA GLU A 86 32.74 5.96 1.94
C GLU A 86 32.89 7.15 0.96
N GLY A 87 32.22 8.28 1.22
CA GLY A 87 32.24 9.47 0.35
C GLY A 87 31.34 9.38 -0.89
N LYS A 88 30.65 8.25 -1.12
CA LYS A 88 29.76 8.05 -2.27
C LYS A 88 28.47 8.85 -2.12
N THR A 89 28.03 9.47 -3.23
CA THR A 89 26.77 10.21 -3.30
C THR A 89 25.58 9.30 -3.01
N VAL A 90 24.63 9.81 -2.22
CA VAL A 90 23.37 9.14 -1.89
C VAL A 90 22.23 10.15 -1.93
N LEU A 91 21.04 9.68 -2.28
CA LEU A 91 19.82 10.49 -2.22
C LEU A 91 19.05 10.23 -0.92
N TYR A 92 18.53 11.31 -0.37
CA TYR A 92 17.62 11.33 0.77
C TYR A 92 16.29 11.91 0.31
N LEU A 93 15.25 11.10 0.41
CA LEU A 93 13.87 11.54 0.25
C LEU A 93 13.36 11.97 1.62
N VAL A 94 12.91 13.22 1.73
CA VAL A 94 12.43 13.83 2.96
C VAL A 94 10.91 13.80 2.95
N PHE A 95 10.32 12.97 3.81
CA PHE A 95 8.88 12.86 3.96
C PHE A 95 8.41 13.52 5.26
N GLU A 96 7.12 13.84 5.33
CA GLU A 96 6.49 14.05 6.62
C GLU A 96 6.65 12.81 7.52
N TYR A 97 6.73 13.05 8.83
CA TYR A 97 6.85 11.98 9.81
C TYR A 97 5.47 11.55 10.30
N MET A 98 5.22 10.24 10.30
CA MET A 98 4.04 9.62 10.89
C MET A 98 4.46 8.82 12.12
N ASP A 99 3.78 9.00 13.24
CA ASP A 99 4.16 8.40 14.52
C ASP A 99 4.00 6.88 14.54
N THR A 100 3.10 6.33 13.72
CA THR A 100 2.84 4.89 13.63
C THR A 100 2.52 4.44 12.21
N ASP A 101 2.55 3.12 12.00
CA ASP A 101 2.07 2.44 10.81
C ASP A 101 0.88 1.53 11.15
N LEU A 102 0.14 1.12 10.12
CA LEU A 102 -1.08 0.31 10.29
C LEU A 102 -0.80 -1.05 10.94
N LYS A 103 0.36 -1.65 10.65
CA LYS A 103 0.75 -2.96 11.20
C LYS A 103 0.98 -2.88 12.71
N LYS A 104 1.68 -1.84 13.18
CA LYS A 104 1.85 -1.55 14.61
C LYS A 104 0.51 -1.26 15.29
N TYR A 105 -0.36 -0.50 14.63
CA TYR A 105 -1.70 -0.18 15.14
C TYR A 105 -2.56 -1.44 15.29
N ILE A 106 -2.65 -2.30 14.28
CA ILE A 106 -3.39 -3.58 14.37
C ILE A 106 -2.80 -4.48 15.46
N ARG A 107 -1.46 -4.51 15.59
CA ARG A 107 -0.78 -5.29 16.62
C ARG A 107 -1.14 -4.83 18.04
N SER A 108 -1.31 -3.54 18.29
CA SER A 108 -1.66 -3.06 19.64
C SER A 108 -3.02 -3.58 20.09
N PHE A 109 -4.02 -3.61 19.20
CA PHE A 109 -5.34 -4.22 19.49
C PHE A 109 -5.27 -5.75 19.60
N ARG A 110 -4.39 -6.39 18.81
CA ARG A 110 -4.16 -7.85 18.95
C ARG A 110 -3.58 -8.19 20.33
N GLN A 111 -2.76 -7.33 20.91
CA GLN A 111 -2.16 -7.52 22.23
C GLN A 111 -3.14 -7.33 23.39
N THR A 112 -4.09 -6.39 23.26
CA THR A 112 -5.14 -6.18 24.28
C THR A 112 -6.30 -7.17 24.13
N GLY A 113 -6.43 -7.82 22.97
CA GLY A 113 -7.57 -8.67 22.64
C GLY A 113 -8.78 -7.89 22.12
N GLU A 114 -8.78 -6.57 22.27
CA GLU A 114 -9.85 -5.68 21.82
C GLU A 114 -9.94 -5.63 20.29
N ASN A 115 -11.12 -5.28 19.77
CA ASN A 115 -11.32 -5.03 18.34
C ASN A 115 -11.11 -3.55 18.04
N ILE A 116 -10.63 -3.25 16.83
CA ILE A 116 -10.59 -1.87 16.35
C ILE A 116 -12.04 -1.37 16.23
N PRO A 117 -12.38 -0.19 16.77
CA PRO A 117 -13.75 0.34 16.67
C PRO A 117 -14.22 0.46 15.21
N VAL A 118 -15.45 0.05 14.94
CA VAL A 118 -16.01 -0.03 13.56
C VAL A 118 -15.95 1.32 12.85
N ASN A 119 -16.22 2.42 13.53
CA ASN A 119 -16.12 3.77 12.98
C ASN A 119 -14.68 4.13 12.55
N ILE A 120 -13.67 3.64 13.27
CA ILE A 120 -12.26 3.82 12.89
C ILE A 120 -11.93 2.95 11.69
N VAL A 121 -12.41 1.69 11.64
CA VAL A 121 -12.24 0.83 10.44
C VAL A 121 -12.87 1.51 9.22
N LYS A 122 -14.11 1.99 9.31
CA LYS A 122 -14.79 2.73 8.24
C LYS A 122 -14.00 3.97 7.81
N SER A 123 -13.51 4.77 8.75
CA SER A 123 -12.71 5.96 8.45
C SER A 123 -11.40 5.63 7.74
N LEU A 124 -10.64 4.65 8.24
CA LEU A 124 -9.39 4.22 7.62
C LEU A 124 -9.62 3.66 6.23
N MET A 125 -10.65 2.84 6.04
CA MET A 125 -11.02 2.28 4.74
C MET A 125 -11.43 3.37 3.75
N TYR A 126 -12.22 4.35 4.19
CA TYR A 126 -12.65 5.46 3.33
C TYR A 126 -11.45 6.33 2.89
N GLN A 127 -10.56 6.68 3.81
CA GLN A 127 -9.33 7.42 3.52
C GLN A 127 -8.39 6.65 2.58
N LEU A 128 -8.27 5.34 2.79
CA LEU A 128 -7.48 4.47 1.91
C LEU A 128 -8.08 4.45 0.50
N CYS A 129 -9.40 4.33 0.36
CA CYS A 129 -10.06 4.44 -0.94
C CYS A 129 -9.87 5.81 -1.59
N LYS A 130 -9.87 6.93 -0.83
CA LYS A 130 -9.54 8.26 -1.39
C LYS A 130 -8.12 8.31 -1.94
N GLY A 131 -7.13 7.90 -1.14
CA GLY A 131 -5.73 7.90 -1.56
C GLY A 131 -5.49 7.00 -2.77
N VAL A 132 -6.07 5.80 -2.77
CA VAL A 132 -6.00 4.86 -3.89
C VAL A 132 -6.69 5.41 -5.13
N ALA A 133 -7.89 6.01 -5.02
CA ALA A 133 -8.56 6.65 -6.14
C ALA A 133 -7.72 7.78 -6.77
N PHE A 134 -7.01 8.54 -5.95
CA PHE A 134 -6.11 9.59 -6.41
C PHE A 134 -4.86 9.00 -7.10
N CYS A 135 -4.26 7.94 -6.55
CA CYS A 135 -3.14 7.22 -7.18
C CYS A 135 -3.54 6.53 -8.49
N HIS A 136 -4.77 6.01 -8.60
CA HIS A 136 -5.31 5.40 -9.81
C HIS A 136 -5.42 6.37 -10.99
N GLY A 137 -5.61 7.66 -10.72
CA GLY A 137 -5.50 8.71 -11.73
C GLY A 137 -4.07 8.85 -12.31
N HIS A 138 -3.08 8.17 -11.71
CA HIS A 138 -1.65 8.34 -11.98
C HIS A 138 -0.86 7.02 -12.11
N GLY A 139 -1.52 5.84 -12.12
CA GLY A 139 -0.94 4.56 -12.55
C GLY A 139 0.04 3.85 -11.58
N VAL A 140 -0.25 3.80 -10.27
CA VAL A 140 0.54 3.09 -9.24
C VAL A 140 -0.24 1.87 -8.71
N LEU A 141 0.39 0.68 -8.54
CA LEU A 141 -0.29 -0.64 -8.44
C LEU A 141 0.32 -1.63 -7.39
N HIS A 142 -0.51 -2.48 -6.72
CA HIS A 142 -0.11 -3.48 -5.68
C HIS A 142 -0.72 -4.91 -5.78
N ARG A 143 0.13 -5.91 -6.09
CA ARG A 143 0.01 -7.40 -5.91
C ARG A 143 -1.39 -8.04 -5.70
N ALA A 144 -2.10 -8.30 -6.80
CA ALA A 144 -3.38 -9.04 -6.85
C ALA A 144 -3.23 -10.42 -7.55
N PRO A 145 -4.26 -11.30 -7.59
CA PRO A 145 -4.18 -12.64 -8.19
C PRO A 145 -3.71 -12.65 -9.65
N GLU A 146 -4.14 -11.68 -10.45
CA GLU A 146 -3.68 -11.50 -11.82
C GLU A 146 -2.16 -11.30 -11.92
N VAL A 147 -1.55 -10.66 -10.92
CA VAL A 147 -0.09 -10.49 -10.85
C VAL A 147 0.59 -11.83 -10.51
N LEU A 148 0.05 -12.59 -9.55
CA LEU A 148 0.58 -13.91 -9.18
C LEU A 148 0.48 -14.92 -10.33
N LEU A 149 -0.60 -14.83 -11.12
CA LEU A 149 -0.83 -15.68 -12.29
C LEU A 149 -0.07 -15.20 -13.55
N GLY A 150 0.74 -14.14 -13.45
CA GLY A 150 1.64 -13.70 -14.51
C GLY A 150 0.98 -12.84 -15.59
N ALA A 151 -0.17 -12.23 -15.33
CA ALA A 151 -0.78 -11.29 -16.27
C ALA A 151 0.15 -10.10 -16.53
N THR A 152 0.43 -9.84 -17.81
CA THR A 152 1.30 -8.73 -18.26
C THR A 152 0.54 -7.40 -18.36
N HIS A 153 -0.78 -7.46 -18.45
CA HIS A 153 -1.67 -6.31 -18.49
C HIS A 153 -2.57 -6.33 -17.25
N TYR A 154 -2.31 -5.41 -16.32
CA TYR A 154 -3.12 -5.22 -15.13
C TYR A 154 -3.42 -3.74 -14.94
N SER A 155 -4.55 -3.45 -14.31
CA SER A 155 -5.09 -2.10 -14.13
C SER A 155 -5.16 -1.73 -12.64
N THR A 156 -5.71 -0.55 -12.38
CA THR A 156 -6.02 -0.04 -11.03
C THR A 156 -6.89 -0.97 -10.18
N ALA A 157 -7.56 -1.96 -10.78
CA ALA A 157 -8.26 -3.00 -10.05
C ALA A 157 -7.34 -3.78 -9.08
N VAL A 158 -6.05 -3.90 -9.37
CA VAL A 158 -5.07 -4.60 -8.54
C VAL A 158 -5.02 -4.04 -7.12
N ASP A 159 -5.04 -2.72 -6.95
CA ASP A 159 -4.96 -2.12 -5.61
C ASP A 159 -6.21 -2.37 -4.78
N MET A 160 -7.37 -2.51 -5.41
CA MET A 160 -8.62 -2.79 -4.69
C MET A 160 -8.60 -4.17 -4.03
N TRP A 161 -7.86 -5.12 -4.59
CA TRP A 161 -7.60 -6.41 -3.94
C TRP A 161 -6.76 -6.24 -2.65
N SER A 162 -5.71 -5.41 -2.72
CA SER A 162 -4.86 -5.11 -1.55
C SER A 162 -5.65 -4.37 -0.48
N VAL A 163 -6.51 -3.42 -0.88
CA VAL A 163 -7.45 -2.71 0.00
C VAL A 163 -8.41 -3.70 0.69
N ALA A 164 -8.92 -4.71 -0.03
CA ALA A 164 -9.76 -5.76 0.55
C ALA A 164 -9.04 -6.58 1.63
N CYS A 165 -7.78 -6.95 1.36
CA CYS A 165 -6.95 -7.69 2.33
C CYS A 165 -6.73 -6.86 3.61
N ILE A 166 -6.46 -5.55 3.47
CA ILE A 166 -6.33 -4.61 4.59
C ILE A 166 -7.65 -4.48 5.35
N PHE A 167 -8.78 -4.41 4.65
CA PHE A 167 -10.10 -4.32 5.27
C PHE A 167 -10.36 -5.51 6.18
N ALA A 168 -10.18 -6.72 5.66
CA ALA A 168 -10.33 -7.93 6.45
C ALA A 168 -9.34 -7.97 7.62
N GLU A 169 -8.08 -7.58 7.43
CA GLU A 169 -7.07 -7.56 8.50
C GLU A 169 -7.38 -6.51 9.59
N LEU A 170 -8.01 -5.38 9.26
CA LEU A 170 -8.48 -4.41 10.26
C LEU A 170 -9.59 -4.99 11.15
N VAL A 171 -10.45 -5.84 10.58
CA VAL A 171 -11.58 -6.44 11.32
C VAL A 171 -11.15 -7.65 12.14
N THR A 172 -10.34 -8.53 11.56
CA THR A 172 -9.93 -9.80 12.20
C THR A 172 -8.63 -9.66 12.99
N LYS A 173 -7.87 -8.59 12.76
CA LYS A 173 -6.50 -8.40 13.23
C LYS A 173 -5.56 -9.48 12.70
N GLN A 174 -5.91 -10.21 11.64
CA GLN A 174 -5.11 -11.27 11.01
C GLN A 174 -5.15 -11.14 9.49
N ALA A 175 -4.04 -11.50 8.82
CA ALA A 175 -4.01 -11.46 7.36
C ALA A 175 -5.05 -12.42 6.78
N LEU A 176 -5.85 -11.93 5.83
CA LEU A 176 -6.90 -12.73 5.17
C LEU A 176 -6.32 -13.93 4.41
N PHE A 177 -5.16 -13.73 3.77
CA PHE A 177 -4.46 -14.74 2.98
C PHE A 177 -2.99 -14.79 3.41
N PRO A 178 -2.61 -15.62 4.40
CA PRO A 178 -1.27 -15.65 4.97
C PRO A 178 -0.34 -16.61 4.22
N GLY A 179 -0.06 -16.37 2.93
CA GLY A 179 0.88 -17.18 2.16
C GLY A 179 2.35 -16.78 2.37
N ASP A 180 3.24 -17.76 2.44
CA ASP A 180 4.70 -17.56 2.53
C ASP A 180 5.42 -17.58 1.16
N SER A 181 4.68 -17.97 0.11
CA SER A 181 5.14 -18.15 -1.27
C SER A 181 3.98 -17.84 -2.23
N GLU A 182 4.29 -17.56 -3.50
CA GLU A 182 3.27 -17.23 -4.51
C GLU A 182 2.22 -18.35 -4.66
N LEU A 183 2.68 -19.61 -4.65
CA LEU A 183 1.80 -20.76 -4.68
C LEU A 183 0.92 -20.84 -3.43
N GLN A 184 1.49 -20.78 -2.23
CA GLN A 184 0.67 -20.82 -1.01
C GLN A 184 -0.34 -19.66 -0.96
N GLN A 185 0.06 -18.47 -1.40
CA GLN A 185 -0.83 -17.31 -1.49
C GLN A 185 -2.04 -17.62 -2.39
N LEU A 186 -1.83 -18.17 -3.59
CA LEU A 186 -2.90 -18.59 -4.50
C LEU A 186 -3.78 -19.68 -3.87
N LEU A 187 -3.19 -20.69 -3.23
CA LEU A 187 -3.95 -21.75 -2.59
C LEU A 187 -4.83 -21.23 -1.44
N HIS A 188 -4.36 -20.25 -0.66
CA HIS A 188 -5.18 -19.59 0.37
C HIS A 188 -6.36 -18.82 -0.23
N ILE A 189 -6.11 -18.10 -1.33
CA ILE A 189 -7.16 -17.37 -2.06
C ILE A 189 -8.22 -18.35 -2.57
N PHE A 190 -7.80 -19.42 -3.26
CA PHE A 190 -8.71 -20.40 -3.87
C PHE A 190 -9.48 -21.20 -2.81
N ARG A 191 -8.86 -21.52 -1.67
CA ARG A 191 -9.56 -22.17 -0.56
C ARG A 191 -10.71 -21.34 -0.01
N LEU A 192 -10.56 -20.02 0.05
CA LEU A 192 -11.61 -19.13 0.58
C LEU A 192 -12.64 -18.77 -0.50
N LEU A 193 -12.19 -18.31 -1.66
CA LEU A 193 -13.04 -17.74 -2.71
C LEU A 193 -13.46 -18.75 -3.78
N GLY A 194 -13.02 -20.00 -3.65
CA GLY A 194 -13.18 -21.03 -4.68
C GLY A 194 -12.12 -20.91 -5.77
N THR A 195 -11.81 -22.01 -6.43
CA THR A 195 -10.85 -22.01 -7.54
C THR A 195 -11.49 -21.32 -8.76
N PRO A 196 -10.87 -20.27 -9.33
CA PRO A 196 -11.47 -19.56 -10.45
C PRO A 196 -11.54 -20.46 -11.68
N ASN A 197 -12.50 -20.17 -12.54
CA ASN A 197 -12.71 -20.86 -13.81
C ASN A 197 -13.19 -19.85 -14.86
N GLU A 198 -13.35 -20.30 -16.10
CA GLU A 198 -13.75 -19.47 -17.25
C GLU A 198 -15.13 -18.80 -17.10
N GLN A 199 -16.00 -19.26 -16.19
CA GLN A 199 -17.29 -18.61 -15.92
C GLN A 199 -17.11 -17.41 -14.97
N VAL A 200 -16.30 -17.58 -13.92
CA VAL A 200 -16.06 -16.55 -12.91
C VAL A 200 -15.09 -15.49 -13.43
N TRP A 201 -14.01 -15.95 -14.08
CA TRP A 201 -12.96 -15.12 -14.65
C TRP A 201 -12.60 -15.64 -16.06
N PRO A 202 -13.28 -15.12 -17.10
CA PRO A 202 -12.97 -15.45 -18.48
C PRO A 202 -11.52 -15.13 -18.83
N GLY A 203 -10.80 -16.10 -19.38
CA GLY A 203 -9.38 -16.03 -19.75
C GLY A 203 -8.40 -16.47 -18.67
N VAL A 204 -8.86 -16.85 -17.46
CA VAL A 204 -7.97 -17.24 -16.35
C VAL A 204 -7.07 -18.44 -16.70
N SER A 205 -7.59 -19.40 -17.46
CA SER A 205 -6.83 -20.60 -17.85
C SER A 205 -5.72 -20.33 -18.86
N SER A 206 -5.76 -19.16 -19.51
CA SER A 206 -4.77 -18.72 -20.51
C SER A 206 -3.65 -17.88 -19.90
N LEU A 207 -3.66 -17.64 -18.58
CA LEU A 207 -2.63 -16.85 -17.92
C LEU A 207 -1.29 -17.60 -17.85
N PRO A 208 -0.13 -16.91 -17.96
CA PRO A 208 1.18 -17.57 -18.09
C PRO A 208 1.53 -18.56 -16.97
N ASN A 209 1.13 -18.25 -15.74
CA ASN A 209 1.41 -19.09 -14.57
C ASN A 209 0.16 -19.88 -14.12
N TRP A 210 -0.83 -20.06 -15.00
CA TRP A 210 -1.95 -20.94 -14.72
C TRP A 210 -1.52 -22.41 -14.75
N HIS A 211 -1.91 -23.15 -13.72
CA HIS A 211 -1.64 -24.57 -13.57
C HIS A 211 -2.92 -25.30 -13.15
N GLU A 212 -2.88 -26.64 -13.13
CA GLU A 212 -3.94 -27.41 -12.48
C GLU A 212 -3.86 -27.21 -10.97
N TYR A 213 -4.83 -26.47 -10.44
CA TYR A 213 -5.01 -26.27 -9.01
C TYR A 213 -6.08 -27.20 -8.44
N PRO A 214 -6.04 -27.53 -7.14
CA PRO A 214 -7.14 -28.22 -6.48
C PRO A 214 -8.43 -27.42 -6.65
N GLN A 215 -9.55 -28.10 -6.82
CA GLN A 215 -10.85 -27.48 -7.07
C GLN A 215 -11.59 -27.28 -5.74
N TRP A 216 -11.76 -26.02 -5.35
CA TRP A 216 -12.49 -25.62 -4.15
C TRP A 216 -13.76 -24.84 -4.52
N SER A 217 -14.82 -25.04 -3.74
CA SER A 217 -16.00 -24.20 -3.75
C SER A 217 -15.78 -22.95 -2.90
N ALA A 218 -16.38 -21.83 -3.30
CA ALA A 218 -16.36 -20.60 -2.52
C ALA A 218 -16.97 -20.82 -1.12
N GLN A 219 -16.30 -20.32 -0.10
CA GLN A 219 -16.80 -20.26 1.26
C GLN A 219 -17.46 -18.90 1.52
N SER A 220 -18.26 -18.83 2.58
CA SER A 220 -18.85 -17.55 3.00
C SER A 220 -17.78 -16.61 3.55
N LEU A 221 -17.70 -15.38 3.07
CA LEU A 221 -16.79 -14.37 3.63
C LEU A 221 -17.09 -14.07 5.11
N ALA A 222 -18.32 -14.27 5.55
CA ALA A 222 -18.70 -14.11 6.96
C ALA A 222 -17.96 -15.09 7.88
N SER A 223 -17.55 -16.28 7.40
CA SER A 223 -16.75 -17.20 8.22
C SER A 223 -15.31 -16.71 8.37
N ALA A 224 -14.76 -16.05 7.36
CA ALA A 224 -13.41 -15.48 7.40
C ALA A 224 -13.36 -14.15 8.16
N VAL A 225 -14.45 -13.38 8.13
CA VAL A 225 -14.53 -12.02 8.73
C VAL A 225 -15.81 -11.88 9.56
N PRO A 226 -15.94 -12.60 10.69
CA PRO A 226 -17.22 -12.74 11.42
C PRO A 226 -17.75 -11.47 12.10
N ASN A 227 -16.89 -10.47 12.34
CA ASN A 227 -17.27 -9.22 13.00
C ASN A 227 -17.67 -8.11 12.02
N LEU A 228 -17.79 -8.43 10.73
CA LEU A 228 -18.16 -7.47 9.71
C LEU A 228 -19.66 -7.53 9.43
N ASP A 229 -20.30 -6.37 9.37
CA ASP A 229 -21.74 -6.26 9.06
C ASP A 229 -22.04 -6.65 7.60
N SER A 230 -23.33 -6.75 7.27
CA SER A 230 -23.77 -7.17 5.93
C SER A 230 -23.26 -6.25 4.81
N ASP A 231 -23.25 -4.94 5.06
CA ASP A 231 -22.78 -3.97 4.07
C ASP A 231 -21.26 -4.07 3.88
N GLY A 232 -20.51 -4.29 4.97
CA GLY A 232 -19.08 -4.50 4.92
C GLY A 232 -18.71 -5.80 4.21
N LEU A 233 -19.45 -6.88 4.45
CA LEU A 233 -19.27 -8.16 3.75
C LEU A 233 -19.58 -8.03 2.26
N HIS A 234 -20.64 -7.29 1.91
CA HIS A 234 -20.98 -7.01 0.52
C HIS A 234 -19.87 -6.21 -0.16
N LEU A 235 -19.41 -5.11 0.45
CA LEU A 235 -18.29 -4.31 -0.06
C LEU A 235 -17.02 -5.14 -0.24
N LEU A 236 -16.67 -5.96 0.77
CA LEU A 236 -15.51 -6.84 0.72
C LEU A 236 -15.61 -7.83 -0.45
N SER A 237 -16.80 -8.37 -0.72
CA SER A 237 -17.04 -9.26 -1.85
C SER A 237 -16.90 -8.58 -3.21
N GLU A 238 -17.30 -7.31 -3.32
CA GLU A 238 -17.11 -6.52 -4.54
C GLU A 238 -15.63 -6.16 -4.77
N MET A 239 -14.84 -6.00 -3.71
CA MET A 239 -13.39 -5.78 -3.79
C MET A 239 -12.58 -7.05 -4.11
N LEU A 240 -13.08 -8.24 -3.74
CA LEU A 240 -12.42 -9.54 -3.94
C LEU A 240 -12.88 -10.27 -5.22
N GLN A 241 -13.47 -9.58 -6.17
CA GLN A 241 -13.79 -10.18 -7.47
C GLN A 241 -12.50 -10.64 -8.19
N TYR A 242 -12.48 -11.88 -8.66
CA TYR A 242 -11.35 -12.44 -9.42
C TYR A 242 -11.12 -11.65 -10.70
N ASP A 243 -12.17 -11.54 -11.53
CA ASP A 243 -12.14 -10.77 -12.76
C ASP A 243 -11.89 -9.29 -12.46
N PRO A 244 -10.73 -8.73 -12.84
CA PRO A 244 -10.39 -7.35 -12.53
C PRO A 244 -11.38 -6.35 -13.16
N SER A 245 -12.08 -6.71 -14.23
CA SER A 245 -13.07 -5.86 -14.88
C SER A 245 -14.38 -5.73 -14.07
N LYS A 246 -14.68 -6.74 -13.22
CA LYS A 246 -15.86 -6.76 -12.34
C LYS A 246 -15.56 -6.20 -10.95
N ARG A 247 -14.28 -6.07 -10.59
CA ARG A 247 -13.84 -5.58 -9.28
C ARG A 247 -14.21 -4.11 -9.09
N ILE A 248 -14.80 -3.79 -7.94
CA ILE A 248 -15.24 -2.42 -7.64
C ILE A 248 -14.05 -1.44 -7.65
N SER A 249 -14.23 -0.27 -8.25
CA SER A 249 -13.23 0.79 -8.21
C SER A 249 -13.24 1.52 -6.87
N ALA A 250 -12.11 2.14 -6.50
CA ALA A 250 -12.02 2.94 -5.28
C ALA A 250 -13.08 4.05 -5.21
N LYS A 251 -13.39 4.70 -6.34
CA LYS A 251 -14.43 5.73 -6.44
C LYS A 251 -15.82 5.16 -6.11
N LYS A 252 -16.20 4.04 -6.74
CA LYS A 252 -17.49 3.39 -6.50
C LYS A 252 -17.58 2.82 -5.07
N ALA A 253 -16.47 2.29 -4.54
CA ALA A 253 -16.41 1.79 -3.17
C ALA A 253 -16.75 2.88 -2.13
N MET A 254 -16.30 4.12 -2.33
CA MET A 254 -16.63 5.25 -1.45
C MET A 254 -18.13 5.65 -1.46
N GLU A 255 -18.87 5.23 -2.46
CA GLU A 255 -20.32 5.45 -2.59
C GLU A 255 -21.14 4.30 -1.98
N HIS A 256 -20.48 3.24 -1.49
CA HIS A 256 -21.13 2.05 -0.96
C HIS A 256 -21.89 2.32 0.37
N PRO A 257 -23.06 1.67 0.61
CA PRO A 257 -23.85 1.81 1.84
C PRO A 257 -23.08 1.65 3.15
N TYR A 258 -22.04 0.81 3.15
CA TYR A 258 -21.13 0.63 4.29
C TYR A 258 -20.56 1.95 4.85
N PHE A 259 -20.41 2.99 4.03
CA PHE A 259 -19.90 4.31 4.43
C PHE A 259 -21.01 5.37 4.61
N ALA A 260 -22.29 4.99 4.58
CA ALA A 260 -23.40 5.94 4.62
C ALA A 260 -23.51 6.72 5.94
N ASP A 261 -23.15 6.08 7.05
CA ASP A 261 -23.15 6.62 8.42
C ASP A 261 -21.85 7.33 8.80
N LEU A 262 -20.85 7.35 7.92
CA LEU A 262 -19.55 7.93 8.19
C LEU A 262 -19.62 9.46 8.14
N ASN A 263 -19.21 10.14 9.21
CA ASN A 263 -19.07 11.60 9.20
C ASN A 263 -17.84 12.02 8.39
N LYS A 264 -18.09 12.51 7.18
CA LYS A 264 -17.06 12.90 6.20
C LYS A 264 -16.45 14.29 6.44
N ALA A 265 -16.93 15.06 7.43
CA ALA A 265 -16.47 16.43 7.66
C ALA A 265 -15.01 16.52 8.14
N TYR A 266 -14.46 15.42 8.68
CA TYR A 266 -13.11 15.35 9.25
C TYR A 266 -12.22 14.33 8.52
N ILE A 267 -12.63 13.93 7.30
CA ILE A 267 -12.03 12.84 6.52
C ILE A 267 -11.76 13.33 5.10
#